data_AF-A0A1C5GXU3-F1
#
_entry.id   AF-A0A1C5GXU3-F1
#
_cell.length_a   1.000
_cell.length_b   1.000
_cell.length_c   1.000
_cell.angle_alpha   90.00
_cell.angle_beta   90.00
_cell.angle_gamma   90.00
#
_symmetry.space_group_name_H-M   'P 1'
#
loop_
_entity.id
_entity.type
_entity.pdbx_description
1 polymer ?
#
loop_
_entity_poly.entity_id
_entity_poly.type
_entity_poly.pdbx_seq_one_letter_code
_entity_poly.pdbx_strand_id
1 'polypeptide(L)'
;MTKSFDMVTRPWVPVVAGRESKLVGLRELFVRAAEFDDLALPVPPAAAGLWRILYAITARVTGLDALRGAQWQQRQEQVLDQGRFARDDVDAYFAKYPDRFDLFDSHRPWMQDPRLSVECPKSSGVNKLAFDRPAGNTQVWFGHHTDADPVALPPEEAAWYLIAQLYYGASGRCSSREVAGQKFANSNAGPLRGTMSYHPLGENLFESLVVGVPQGTSGQDEGADLCPWERDDLPDNPLAGPEPVSWPCGALTGRARHAVLLVPDAAGEAVTDAYVTWAWRLPGAAAADPYVVRRQNKEGGWYQLPADGSRALWRDVDALLGGTSEVKTHRPDIMTAAADLGLDGRVRAYGFDQDGQAKDRQWFTAVTPPILGWLRERDPATADGVAVLTRAAESIGRRVGVALRQAWREVANVKDREGPWARVGEAYYWTRAEAVFWKHVQDGEFTEGGRAFARLGHEAIDHAADSDASSPRMVRAVQTAHRLLSTPSKKGSAA
;
A
#
# COMPACT_ATOMS: atom_id res chain seq x y z
N MET A 1 -3.75 35.25 16.61
CA MET A 1 -3.74 33.87 17.12
C MET A 1 -2.76 33.09 16.26
N THR A 2 -1.87 32.30 16.87
CA THR A 2 -0.95 31.43 16.13
C THR A 2 -1.76 30.23 15.63
N LYS A 3 -1.72 29.95 14.33
CA LYS A 3 -2.40 28.79 13.74
C LYS A 3 -1.64 27.54 14.19
N SER A 4 -2.31 26.62 14.87
CA SER A 4 -1.65 25.45 15.47
C SER A 4 -2.59 24.25 15.44
N PHE A 5 -2.04 23.10 15.07
CA PHE A 5 -2.72 21.81 15.14
C PHE A 5 -1.69 20.74 15.52
N ASP A 6 -1.51 20.52 16.82
CA ASP A 6 -0.58 19.53 17.36
C ASP A 6 -1.09 18.10 17.15
N MET A 7 -0.38 17.33 16.32
CA MET A 7 -0.71 15.94 15.95
C MET A 7 -0.59 14.97 17.14
N VAL A 8 0.10 15.35 18.21
CA VAL A 8 0.24 14.54 19.42
C VAL A 8 -1.05 14.53 20.23
N THR A 9 -1.69 15.69 20.36
CA THR A 9 -2.83 15.91 21.27
C THR A 9 -4.16 16.09 20.56
N ARG A 10 -4.19 16.72 19.38
CA ARG A 10 -5.42 16.95 18.61
C ARG A 10 -5.91 15.65 17.99
N PRO A 11 -7.23 15.41 17.95
CA PRO A 11 -7.79 14.20 17.35
C PRO A 11 -7.71 14.26 15.83
N TRP A 12 -7.01 13.30 15.22
CA TRP A 12 -6.90 13.20 13.75
C TRP A 12 -6.71 11.78 13.22
N VAL A 13 -6.32 10.82 14.08
CA VAL A 13 -6.19 9.42 13.71
C VAL A 13 -7.50 8.69 13.99
N PRO A 14 -8.21 8.19 12.97
CA PRO A 14 -9.42 7.40 13.19
C PRO A 14 -9.05 5.98 13.65
N VAL A 15 -9.64 5.57 14.78
CA VAL A 15 -9.48 4.25 15.39
C VAL A 15 -10.85 3.60 15.62
N VAL A 16 -10.89 2.28 15.57
CA VAL A 16 -12.06 1.47 15.93
C VAL A 16 -11.96 1.05 17.39
N ALA A 17 -13.04 1.26 18.15
CA ALA A 17 -13.22 0.74 19.50
C ALA A 17 -14.59 0.06 19.59
N GLY A 18 -14.62 -1.27 19.46
CA GLY A 18 -15.83 -2.06 19.39
C GLY A 18 -16.64 -1.77 18.13
N ARG A 19 -17.73 -1.01 18.26
CA ARG A 19 -18.63 -0.64 17.14
C ARG A 19 -18.53 0.82 16.73
N GLU A 20 -17.70 1.59 17.41
CA GLU A 20 -17.58 3.02 17.19
C GLU A 20 -16.23 3.34 16.55
N SER A 21 -16.24 4.30 15.63
CA SER A 21 -15.04 4.93 15.11
C SER A 21 -14.91 6.30 15.75
N LYS A 22 -13.72 6.65 16.25
CA LYS A 22 -13.42 7.97 16.79
C LYS A 22 -12.05 8.47 16.36
N LEU A 23 -11.87 9.79 16.36
CA LEU A 23 -10.58 10.42 16.13
C LEU A 23 -9.82 10.57 17.45
N VAL A 24 -8.54 10.23 17.45
CA VAL A 24 -7.62 10.40 18.60
C VAL A 24 -6.31 11.05 18.14
N GLY A 25 -5.58 11.67 19.06
CA GLY A 25 -4.21 12.15 18.81
C GLY A 25 -3.18 11.02 18.94
N LEU A 26 -1.95 11.23 18.46
CA LEU A 26 -0.90 10.19 18.52
C LEU A 26 -0.63 9.71 19.94
N ARG A 27 -0.62 10.62 20.94
CA ARG A 27 -0.39 10.22 22.33
C ARG A 27 -1.49 9.29 22.86
N GLU A 28 -2.76 9.65 22.63
CA GLU A 28 -3.88 8.81 23.06
C GLU A 28 -3.85 7.45 22.35
N LEU A 29 -3.55 7.45 21.03
CA LEU A 29 -3.41 6.24 20.24
C LEU A 29 -2.42 5.26 20.88
N PHE A 30 -1.21 5.70 21.20
CA PHE A 30 -0.19 4.82 21.79
C PHE A 30 -0.56 4.40 23.21
N VAL A 31 -0.96 5.34 24.07
CA VAL A 31 -1.29 5.04 25.47
C VAL A 31 -2.45 4.05 25.60
N ARG A 32 -3.43 4.11 24.69
CA ARG A 32 -4.65 3.28 24.72
C ARG A 32 -4.68 2.26 23.58
N ALA A 33 -3.54 1.94 22.95
CA ALA A 33 -3.50 1.08 21.76
C ALA A 33 -4.13 -0.30 21.99
N ALA A 34 -4.05 -0.85 23.21
CA ALA A 34 -4.67 -2.14 23.55
C ALA A 34 -6.21 -2.08 23.66
N GLU A 35 -6.81 -0.89 23.76
CA GLU A 35 -8.26 -0.68 23.80
C GLU A 35 -8.88 -0.51 22.40
N PHE A 36 -8.05 -0.33 21.38
CA PHE A 36 -8.50 -0.13 20.01
C PHE A 36 -8.34 -1.42 19.22
N ASP A 37 -9.37 -1.79 18.48
CA ASP A 37 -9.33 -2.95 17.62
C ASP A 37 -8.38 -2.70 16.45
N ASP A 38 -8.38 -1.47 15.91
CA ASP A 38 -7.75 -1.17 14.62
C ASP A 38 -7.72 0.33 14.23
N LEU A 39 -7.01 0.67 13.15
CA LEU A 39 -7.14 1.94 12.41
C LEU A 39 -8.32 1.93 11.43
N ALA A 40 -9.08 3.04 11.38
CA ALA A 40 -10.25 3.23 10.51
C ALA A 40 -10.04 4.29 9.43
N LEU A 41 -8.81 4.50 8.96
CA LEU A 41 -8.50 5.58 8.03
C LEU A 41 -9.15 5.35 6.65
N PRO A 42 -10.02 6.27 6.17
CA PRO A 42 -10.80 6.06 4.95
C PRO A 42 -10.01 6.29 3.66
N VAL A 43 -8.74 6.70 3.76
CA VAL A 43 -7.84 6.97 2.63
C VAL A 43 -6.72 5.92 2.62
N PRO A 44 -6.86 4.78 1.91
CA PRO A 44 -5.87 3.69 1.89
C PRO A 44 -4.40 4.09 1.65
N PRO A 45 -4.06 4.99 0.69
CA PRO A 45 -2.66 5.42 0.52
C PRO A 45 -2.13 6.20 1.73
N ALA A 46 -2.99 6.97 2.41
CA ALA A 46 -2.62 7.61 3.68
C ALA A 46 -2.45 6.57 4.79
N ALA A 47 -3.27 5.52 4.80
CA ALA A 47 -3.25 4.49 5.85
C ALA A 47 -1.95 3.68 5.78
N ALA A 48 -1.53 3.29 4.58
CA ALA A 48 -0.25 2.65 4.33
C ALA A 48 0.95 3.49 4.81
N GLY A 49 0.91 4.81 4.60
CA GLY A 49 1.92 5.73 5.10
C GLY A 49 1.85 5.94 6.61
N LEU A 50 0.64 6.02 7.18
CA LEU A 50 0.41 6.19 8.61
C LEU A 50 0.91 4.99 9.40
N TRP A 51 0.65 3.75 8.95
CA TRP A 51 1.22 2.57 9.58
C TRP A 51 2.75 2.64 9.69
N ARG A 52 3.44 3.09 8.63
CA ARG A 52 4.91 3.26 8.64
C ARG A 52 5.38 4.31 9.66
N ILE A 53 4.65 5.43 9.77
CA ILE A 53 4.90 6.45 10.79
C ILE A 53 4.71 5.86 12.19
N LEU A 54 3.61 5.14 12.41
CA LEU A 54 3.31 4.53 13.70
C LEU A 54 4.31 3.42 14.06
N TYR A 55 4.78 2.62 13.10
CA TYR A 55 5.83 1.63 13.35
C TYR A 55 7.17 2.27 13.70
N ALA A 56 7.53 3.38 13.07
CA ALA A 56 8.74 4.12 13.45
C ALA A 56 8.65 4.64 14.89
N ILE A 57 7.52 5.24 15.28
CA ILE A 57 7.30 5.69 16.67
C ILE A 57 7.25 4.48 17.63
N THR A 58 6.61 3.38 17.24
CA THR A 58 6.58 2.13 18.01
C THR A 58 8.00 1.63 18.28
N ALA A 59 8.85 1.61 17.25
CA ALA A 59 10.23 1.17 17.37
C ALA A 59 10.99 2.05 18.39
N ARG A 60 10.81 3.37 18.33
CA ARG A 60 11.40 4.32 19.28
C ARG A 60 10.93 4.15 20.71
N VAL A 61 9.61 4.08 20.92
CA VAL A 61 9.00 3.95 22.26
C VAL A 61 9.39 2.63 22.92
N THR A 62 9.54 1.56 22.13
CA THR A 62 9.85 0.23 22.65
C THR A 62 11.35 -0.07 22.72
N GLY A 63 12.19 0.69 22.01
CA GLY A 63 13.62 0.45 21.85
C GLY A 63 13.95 -0.69 20.86
N LEU A 64 12.98 -1.13 20.05
CA LEU A 64 13.19 -2.15 19.02
C LEU A 64 14.09 -1.67 17.88
N ASP A 65 14.20 -0.36 17.69
CA ASP A 65 15.12 0.27 16.74
C ASP A 65 16.61 0.09 17.11
N ALA A 66 16.93 -0.12 18.39
CA ALA A 66 18.30 -0.23 18.90
C ALA A 66 18.87 -1.66 18.94
N LEU A 67 18.04 -2.68 18.73
CA LEU A 67 18.40 -4.09 18.92
C LEU A 67 18.39 -4.88 17.61
N ARG A 68 19.12 -5.99 17.55
CA ARG A 68 19.16 -6.89 16.37
C ARG A 68 19.22 -8.36 16.81
N GLY A 69 18.86 -9.27 15.90
CA GLY A 69 18.96 -10.71 16.14
C GLY A 69 18.12 -11.18 17.32
N ALA A 70 18.65 -12.13 18.09
CA ALA A 70 17.95 -12.71 19.23
C ALA A 70 17.57 -11.67 20.31
N GLN A 71 18.37 -10.62 20.51
CA GLN A 71 18.05 -9.55 21.47
C GLN A 71 16.83 -8.75 21.04
N TRP A 72 16.68 -8.54 19.74
CA TRP A 72 15.51 -7.87 19.18
C TRP A 72 14.25 -8.72 19.37
N GLN A 73 14.32 -10.01 19.04
CA GLN A 73 13.21 -10.96 19.22
C GLN A 73 12.79 -11.02 20.69
N GLN A 74 13.74 -11.18 21.61
CA GLN A 74 13.47 -11.20 23.05
C GLN A 74 12.81 -9.89 23.53
N ARG A 75 13.27 -8.73 23.03
CA ARG A 75 12.65 -7.45 23.39
C ARG A 75 11.22 -7.34 22.84
N GLN A 76 10.98 -7.82 21.63
CA GLN A 76 9.65 -7.81 21.02
C GLN A 76 8.68 -8.67 21.84
N GLU A 77 9.08 -9.89 22.21
CA GLU A 77 8.32 -10.78 23.10
C GLU A 77 8.03 -10.09 24.45
N GLN A 78 9.05 -9.52 25.09
CA GLN A 78 8.88 -8.79 26.36
C GLN A 78 7.90 -7.60 26.26
N VAL A 79 7.89 -6.91 25.11
CA VAL A 79 6.95 -5.81 24.87
C VAL A 79 5.54 -6.38 24.71
N LEU A 80 5.36 -7.42 23.90
CA LEU A 80 4.07 -8.09 23.71
C LEU A 80 3.51 -8.63 25.04
N ASP A 81 4.34 -9.24 25.88
CA ASP A 81 3.97 -9.75 27.21
C ASP A 81 3.46 -8.66 28.16
N GLN A 82 3.86 -7.40 27.96
CA GLN A 82 3.32 -6.27 28.73
C GLN A 82 1.88 -5.93 28.34
N GLY A 83 1.47 -6.31 27.12
CA GLY A 83 0.11 -6.11 26.59
C GLY A 83 -0.27 -4.65 26.31
N ARG A 84 0.64 -3.70 26.51
CA ARG A 84 0.43 -2.26 26.27
C ARG A 84 1.75 -1.49 26.26
N PHE A 85 1.74 -0.30 25.66
CA PHE A 85 2.86 0.63 25.79
C PHE A 85 2.89 1.26 27.18
N ALA A 86 4.09 1.41 27.76
CA ALA A 86 4.27 2.17 28.99
C ALA A 86 4.02 3.66 28.72
N ARG A 87 3.11 4.28 29.48
CA ARG A 87 2.77 5.70 29.33
C ARG A 87 4.00 6.60 29.42
N ASP A 88 4.90 6.32 30.36
CA ASP A 88 6.09 7.14 30.60
C ASP A 88 7.04 7.12 29.41
N ASP A 89 7.19 5.98 28.71
CA ASP A 89 8.03 5.87 27.51
C ASP A 89 7.42 6.64 26.33
N VAL A 90 6.08 6.56 26.17
CA VAL A 90 5.35 7.33 25.16
C VAL A 90 5.50 8.83 25.41
N ASP A 91 5.28 9.26 26.65
CA ASP A 91 5.36 10.67 27.05
C ASP A 91 6.79 11.19 26.91
N ALA A 92 7.80 10.40 27.29
CA ALA A 92 9.21 10.74 27.14
C ALA A 92 9.61 10.92 25.65
N TYR A 93 9.10 10.07 24.75
CA TYR A 93 9.38 10.20 23.32
C TYR A 93 8.85 11.53 22.76
N PHE A 94 7.57 11.84 23.00
CA PHE A 94 6.98 13.08 22.48
C PHE A 94 7.55 14.33 23.17
N ALA A 95 7.92 14.26 24.45
CA ALA A 95 8.57 15.36 25.18
C ALA A 95 9.96 15.71 24.64
N LYS A 96 10.64 14.80 23.94
CA LYS A 96 11.90 15.08 23.25
C LYS A 96 11.73 15.99 22.02
N TYR A 97 10.52 16.05 21.46
CA TYR A 97 10.22 16.72 20.20
C TYR A 97 8.96 17.62 20.28
N PRO A 98 8.88 18.53 21.26
CA PRO A 98 7.64 19.28 21.56
C PRO A 98 7.16 20.15 20.38
N ASP A 99 8.09 20.71 19.61
CA ASP A 99 7.80 21.66 18.53
C ASP A 99 7.87 21.02 17.14
N ARG A 100 7.76 19.68 17.06
CA ARG A 100 7.99 18.92 15.81
C ARG A 100 6.76 18.27 15.23
N PHE A 101 5.65 18.30 15.96
CA PHE A 101 4.40 17.64 15.60
C PHE A 101 3.23 18.59 15.36
N ASP A 102 3.45 19.91 15.36
CA ASP A 102 2.43 20.85 14.92
C ASP A 102 2.36 20.89 13.39
N LEU A 103 1.17 20.61 12.84
CA LEU A 103 0.91 20.58 11.41
C LEU A 103 1.11 21.96 10.75
N PHE A 104 0.96 23.05 11.50
CA PHE A 104 1.00 24.42 11.00
C PHE A 104 2.13 25.26 11.60
N ASP A 105 3.12 24.62 12.25
CA ASP A 105 4.28 25.35 12.77
C ASP A 105 4.95 26.18 11.68
N SER A 106 5.32 27.41 12.00
CA SER A 106 5.85 28.35 11.00
C SER A 106 7.27 28.01 10.54
N HIS A 107 8.02 27.24 11.33
CA HIS A 107 9.43 26.93 11.07
C HIS A 107 9.66 25.44 10.77
N ARG A 108 8.92 24.54 11.41
CA ARG A 108 9.03 23.08 11.33
C ARG A 108 7.65 22.40 11.27
N PRO A 109 6.80 22.76 10.29
CA PRO A 109 5.50 22.12 10.14
C PRO A 109 5.68 20.61 9.96
N TRP A 110 4.88 19.82 10.68
CA TRP A 110 5.05 18.37 10.73
C TRP A 110 5.04 17.76 9.32
N MET A 111 6.14 17.05 8.99
CA MET A 111 6.37 16.37 7.70
C MET A 111 6.23 17.25 6.44
N GLN A 112 6.42 18.56 6.55
CA GLN A 112 6.27 19.52 5.46
C GLN A 112 7.57 20.31 5.21
N ASP A 113 7.66 20.99 4.07
CA ASP A 113 8.77 21.88 3.74
C ASP A 113 8.31 23.35 3.75
N PRO A 114 8.61 24.12 4.82
CA PRO A 114 8.15 25.51 4.96
C PRO A 114 8.74 26.44 3.89
N ARG A 115 9.88 26.06 3.28
CA ARG A 115 10.56 26.87 2.24
C ARG A 115 9.73 27.02 0.98
N LEU A 116 8.75 26.13 0.75
CA LEU A 116 7.90 26.15 -0.44
C LEU A 116 7.10 27.44 -0.58
N SER A 117 6.76 28.11 0.52
CA SER A 117 6.07 29.40 0.50
C SER A 117 6.86 30.51 -0.20
N VAL A 118 8.19 30.37 -0.27
CA VAL A 118 9.09 31.33 -0.93
C VAL A 118 9.60 30.76 -2.26
N GLU A 119 9.95 29.48 -2.29
CA GLU A 119 10.59 28.84 -3.45
C GLU A 119 9.60 28.49 -4.59
N CYS A 120 8.29 28.51 -4.32
CA CYS A 120 7.27 28.27 -5.32
C CYS A 120 6.57 29.58 -5.71
N PRO A 121 6.56 29.96 -7.00
CA PRO A 121 5.91 31.20 -7.45
C PRO A 121 4.38 31.16 -7.38
N LYS A 122 3.79 29.95 -7.30
CA LYS A 122 2.35 29.72 -7.19
C LYS A 122 2.10 28.49 -6.33
N SER A 123 1.01 28.52 -5.56
CA SER A 123 0.48 27.35 -4.89
C SER A 123 -0.07 26.33 -5.88
N SER A 124 -0.26 25.11 -5.40
CA SER A 124 -0.82 24.00 -6.18
C SER A 124 -2.34 23.91 -6.10
N GLY A 125 -2.97 24.52 -5.08
CA GLY A 125 -4.38 24.34 -4.79
C GLY A 125 -4.63 23.16 -3.83
N VAL A 126 -5.60 23.31 -2.93
CA VAL A 126 -6.04 22.24 -2.03
C VAL A 126 -6.57 21.00 -2.77
N ASN A 127 -7.18 21.18 -3.96
CA ASN A 127 -7.61 20.06 -4.79
C ASN A 127 -6.44 19.21 -5.30
N LYS A 128 -5.25 19.80 -5.47
CA LYS A 128 -4.06 19.03 -5.88
C LYS A 128 -3.51 18.16 -4.75
N LEU A 129 -3.77 18.53 -3.50
CA LEU A 129 -3.44 17.74 -2.31
C LEU A 129 -4.31 16.48 -2.23
N ALA A 130 -5.62 16.63 -2.39
CA ALA A 130 -6.60 15.56 -2.24
C ALA A 130 -6.70 14.66 -3.50
N PHE A 131 -6.40 13.38 -3.35
CA PHE A 131 -6.35 12.43 -4.49
C PHE A 131 -7.73 12.07 -5.08
N ASP A 132 -8.80 12.24 -4.32
CA ASP A 132 -10.17 12.01 -4.74
C ASP A 132 -10.84 13.25 -5.36
N ARG A 133 -10.12 14.39 -5.42
CA ARG A 133 -10.62 15.61 -6.03
C ARG A 133 -10.02 15.82 -7.43
N PRO A 134 -10.82 16.27 -8.41
CA PRO A 134 -10.27 16.70 -9.68
C PRO A 134 -9.40 17.94 -9.48
N ALA A 135 -8.24 17.99 -10.15
CA ALA A 135 -7.35 19.14 -10.14
C ALA A 135 -6.75 19.40 -11.53
N GLY A 136 -6.60 20.68 -11.88
CA GLY A 136 -6.04 21.15 -13.14
C GLY A 136 -6.83 20.66 -14.35
N ASN A 137 -6.16 19.90 -15.23
CA ASN A 137 -6.75 19.38 -16.47
C ASN A 137 -7.58 18.10 -16.28
N THR A 138 -7.76 17.63 -15.04
CA THR A 138 -8.56 16.44 -14.74
C THR A 138 -10.04 16.78 -14.85
N GLN A 139 -10.80 16.00 -15.62
CA GLN A 139 -12.24 16.18 -15.70
C GLN A 139 -12.90 15.92 -14.34
N VAL A 140 -14.01 16.58 -14.05
CA VAL A 140 -14.80 16.37 -12.83
C VAL A 140 -15.64 15.09 -13.02
N TRP A 141 -15.25 13.99 -12.38
CA TRP A 141 -15.96 12.70 -12.47
C TRP A 141 -16.91 12.48 -11.29
N PHE A 142 -16.47 12.83 -10.06
CA PHE A 142 -17.21 12.67 -8.82
C PHE A 142 -17.07 13.94 -7.98
N GLY A 143 -18.19 14.52 -7.53
CA GLY A 143 -18.24 15.75 -6.72
C GLY A 143 -18.40 17.05 -7.54
N HIS A 144 -18.59 18.16 -6.83
CA HIS A 144 -18.72 19.51 -7.40
C HIS A 144 -17.46 20.37 -7.22
N HIS A 145 -16.32 19.74 -6.89
CA HIS A 145 -15.07 20.46 -6.69
C HIS A 145 -14.51 20.99 -8.01
N THR A 146 -14.18 22.27 -8.03
CA THR A 146 -13.49 22.91 -9.14
C THR A 146 -12.34 23.74 -8.60
N ASP A 147 -11.32 23.99 -9.42
CA ASP A 147 -10.21 24.87 -9.03
C ASP A 147 -10.65 26.34 -8.91
N ALA A 148 -11.83 26.70 -9.44
CA ALA A 148 -12.40 28.04 -9.34
C ALA A 148 -13.12 28.29 -7.99
N ASP A 149 -13.61 27.23 -7.35
CA ASP A 149 -14.28 27.28 -6.03
C ASP A 149 -13.83 26.08 -5.18
N PRO A 150 -12.57 26.11 -4.67
CA PRO A 150 -12.03 25.01 -3.89
C PRO A 150 -12.66 24.96 -2.49
N VAL A 151 -13.11 23.77 -2.09
CA VAL A 151 -13.60 23.51 -0.73
C VAL A 151 -12.42 23.27 0.18
N ALA A 152 -12.33 23.99 1.31
CA ALA A 152 -11.26 23.77 2.27
C ALA A 152 -11.32 22.36 2.89
N LEU A 153 -10.18 21.86 3.37
CA LEU A 153 -10.10 20.58 4.09
C LEU A 153 -9.99 20.84 5.60
N PRO A 154 -10.66 20.05 6.45
CA PRO A 154 -10.31 20.00 7.87
C PRO A 154 -8.82 19.62 8.05
N PRO A 155 -8.13 20.10 9.11
CA PRO A 155 -6.72 19.80 9.35
C PRO A 155 -6.41 18.30 9.40
N GLU A 156 -7.29 17.51 10.00
CA GLU A 156 -7.17 16.05 10.08
C GLU A 156 -7.16 15.40 8.69
N GLU A 157 -8.09 15.79 7.80
CA GLU A 157 -8.13 15.28 6.43
C GLU A 157 -6.92 15.74 5.61
N ALA A 158 -6.51 17.00 5.80
CA ALA A 158 -5.32 17.54 5.14
C ALA A 158 -4.04 16.77 5.54
N ALA A 159 -3.93 16.35 6.81
CA ALA A 159 -2.84 15.48 7.26
C ALA A 159 -2.87 14.10 6.59
N TRP A 160 -4.06 13.53 6.35
CA TRP A 160 -4.18 12.26 5.64
C TRP A 160 -3.68 12.38 4.20
N TYR A 161 -4.10 13.41 3.47
CA TYR A 161 -3.64 13.62 2.11
C TYR A 161 -2.17 14.05 2.02
N LEU A 162 -1.65 14.78 3.02
CA LEU A 162 -0.22 15.02 3.18
C LEU A 162 0.53 13.69 3.18
N ILE A 163 0.15 12.75 4.06
CA ILE A 163 0.76 11.41 4.12
C ILE A 163 0.63 10.70 2.77
N ALA A 164 -0.56 10.70 2.15
CA ALA A 164 -0.76 10.06 0.85
C ALA A 164 0.18 10.60 -0.24
N GLN A 165 0.39 11.92 -0.31
CA GLN A 165 1.33 12.54 -1.25
C GLN A 165 2.77 12.11 -1.02
N LEU A 166 3.22 12.05 0.24
CA LEU A 166 4.59 11.70 0.59
C LEU A 166 4.96 10.26 0.14
N TYR A 167 3.99 9.34 0.14
CA TYR A 167 4.22 7.94 -0.22
C TYR A 167 3.81 7.57 -1.65
N TYR A 168 2.67 8.08 -2.14
CA TYR A 168 2.03 7.65 -3.40
C TYR A 168 1.97 8.76 -4.48
N GLY A 169 2.62 9.91 -4.23
CA GLY A 169 2.61 11.05 -5.15
C GLY A 169 3.03 10.69 -6.59
N ALA A 170 2.39 11.34 -7.55
CA ALA A 170 2.62 11.13 -8.98
C ALA A 170 4.01 11.58 -9.45
N SER A 171 4.56 10.90 -10.45
CA SER A 171 5.74 11.38 -11.18
C SER A 171 5.34 12.30 -12.34
N GLY A 172 6.32 12.98 -12.95
CA GLY A 172 6.07 13.85 -14.09
C GLY A 172 5.78 15.29 -13.66
N ARG A 173 4.95 16.01 -14.43
CA ARG A 173 4.74 17.46 -14.27
C ARG A 173 4.13 17.80 -12.90
N CYS A 174 4.73 18.76 -12.19
CA CYS A 174 4.24 19.29 -10.92
C CYS A 174 4.35 20.83 -10.88
N SER A 175 3.93 21.46 -9.79
CA SER A 175 4.15 22.90 -9.57
C SER A 175 5.64 23.23 -9.60
N SER A 176 6.00 24.37 -10.19
CA SER A 176 7.40 24.75 -10.31
C SER A 176 7.98 25.17 -8.95
N ARG A 177 9.19 24.71 -8.65
CA ARG A 177 10.00 25.15 -7.50
C ARG A 177 11.33 25.69 -8.01
N GLU A 178 11.78 26.80 -7.46
CA GLU A 178 13.05 27.43 -7.78
C GLU A 178 13.98 27.38 -6.57
N VAL A 179 15.13 26.72 -6.73
CA VAL A 179 16.15 26.58 -5.69
C VAL A 179 17.48 27.02 -6.27
N ALA A 180 18.17 27.95 -5.59
CA ALA A 180 19.45 28.50 -6.03
C ALA A 180 19.46 28.96 -7.51
N GLY A 181 18.39 29.63 -7.95
CA GLY A 181 18.23 30.14 -9.32
C GLY A 181 17.90 29.08 -10.38
N GLN A 182 17.69 27.81 -9.98
CA GLN A 182 17.32 26.73 -10.89
C GLN A 182 15.85 26.34 -10.70
N LYS A 183 15.07 26.45 -11.78
CA LYS A 183 13.63 26.21 -11.77
C LYS A 183 13.26 24.90 -12.44
N PHE A 184 12.58 24.02 -11.70
CA PHE A 184 12.09 22.75 -12.20
C PHE A 184 10.60 22.56 -11.91
N ALA A 185 9.91 21.82 -12.77
CA ALA A 185 8.47 21.59 -12.70
C ALA A 185 8.09 20.12 -12.97
N ASN A 186 8.97 19.20 -12.58
CA ASN A 186 8.71 17.77 -12.63
C ASN A 186 9.18 17.07 -11.35
N SER A 187 8.55 15.97 -10.95
CA SER A 187 8.91 15.17 -9.78
C SER A 187 9.11 13.70 -10.14
N ASN A 188 9.86 12.99 -9.29
CA ASN A 188 9.93 11.54 -9.30
C ASN A 188 8.68 10.95 -8.61
N ALA A 189 8.39 9.67 -8.85
CA ALA A 189 7.28 8.99 -8.18
C ALA A 189 7.53 8.88 -6.67
N GLY A 190 6.46 8.90 -5.88
CA GLY A 190 6.51 8.52 -4.47
C GLY A 190 7.02 7.09 -4.29
N PRO A 191 7.64 6.76 -3.14
CA PRO A 191 8.29 5.47 -2.91
C PRO A 191 7.37 4.25 -3.00
N LEU A 192 6.05 4.44 -2.89
CA LEU A 192 5.04 3.38 -2.93
C LEU A 192 4.07 3.52 -4.12
N ARG A 193 4.31 4.45 -5.05
CA ARG A 193 3.39 4.71 -6.17
C ARG A 193 3.05 3.40 -6.91
N GLY A 194 1.76 3.12 -7.06
CA GLY A 194 1.26 1.97 -7.80
C GLY A 194 1.50 0.62 -7.13
N THR A 195 1.76 0.55 -5.81
CA THR A 195 2.12 -0.71 -5.12
C THR A 195 1.08 -1.16 -4.11
N MET A 196 1.16 -2.45 -3.74
CA MET A 196 0.46 -3.00 -2.58
C MET A 196 1.40 -3.13 -1.38
N SER A 197 0.92 -2.74 -0.20
CA SER A 197 1.61 -2.94 1.07
C SER A 197 0.83 -3.85 2.00
N TYR A 198 1.54 -4.67 2.76
CA TYR A 198 1.00 -5.74 3.60
C TYR A 198 1.44 -5.54 5.05
N HIS A 199 0.46 -5.46 5.96
CA HIS A 199 0.65 -5.09 7.35
C HIS A 199 0.06 -6.20 8.24
N PRO A 200 0.85 -6.83 9.14
CA PRO A 200 0.32 -7.84 10.04
C PRO A 200 -0.63 -7.19 11.06
N LEU A 201 -1.68 -7.91 11.43
CA LEU A 201 -2.66 -7.52 12.43
C LEU A 201 -2.68 -8.53 13.58
N GLY A 202 -2.54 -8.02 14.80
CA GLY A 202 -2.77 -8.76 16.04
C GLY A 202 -4.24 -8.75 16.47
N GLU A 203 -4.49 -9.06 17.74
CA GLU A 203 -5.84 -9.02 18.33
C GLU A 203 -6.35 -7.59 18.52
N ASN A 204 -5.44 -6.64 18.74
CA ASN A 204 -5.69 -5.22 18.95
C ASN A 204 -4.63 -4.35 18.24
N LEU A 205 -4.80 -3.03 18.31
CA LEU A 205 -3.89 -2.08 17.68
C LEU A 205 -2.49 -2.09 18.33
N PHE A 206 -2.36 -2.33 19.63
CA PHE A 206 -1.06 -2.47 20.30
C PHE A 206 -0.23 -3.60 19.69
N GLU A 207 -0.79 -4.81 19.62
CA GLU A 207 -0.10 -5.95 19.02
C GLU A 207 0.21 -5.70 17.55
N SER A 208 -0.76 -5.17 16.79
CA SER A 208 -0.56 -4.84 15.38
C SER A 208 0.60 -3.87 15.15
N LEU A 209 0.80 -2.90 16.06
CA LEU A 209 1.91 -1.96 16.02
C LEU A 209 3.25 -2.63 16.32
N VAL A 210 3.33 -3.46 17.36
CA VAL A 210 4.58 -4.11 17.80
C VAL A 210 5.03 -5.18 16.79
N VAL A 211 4.09 -5.97 16.28
CA VAL A 211 4.34 -7.03 15.29
C VAL A 211 4.71 -6.45 13.93
N GLY A 212 4.18 -5.26 13.62
CA GLY A 212 4.48 -4.54 12.40
C GLY A 212 5.85 -3.84 12.40
N VAL A 213 6.61 -3.84 13.51
CA VAL A 213 7.99 -3.35 13.51
C VAL A 213 8.91 -4.43 12.91
N PRO A 214 9.62 -4.14 11.82
CA PRO A 214 10.48 -5.12 11.18
C PRO A 214 11.87 -5.12 11.83
N GLN A 215 12.45 -6.31 11.97
CA GLN A 215 13.83 -6.45 12.42
C GLN A 215 14.79 -5.76 11.43
N GLY A 216 15.78 -5.03 11.96
CA GLY A 216 16.81 -4.43 11.12
C GLY A 216 17.63 -5.46 10.36
N THR A 217 17.68 -5.32 9.04
CA THR A 217 18.64 -6.01 8.17
C THR A 217 19.94 -5.19 8.18
N SER A 218 21.04 -5.80 8.58
CA SER A 218 22.32 -5.14 8.89
C SER A 218 22.88 -4.16 7.83
N GLY A 219 23.50 -3.08 8.33
CA GLY A 219 24.58 -2.32 7.69
C GLY A 219 25.17 -1.29 8.67
N GLN A 220 26.45 -1.42 9.05
CA GLN A 220 27.15 -0.52 9.99
C GLN A 220 27.48 0.87 9.39
N ASP A 221 27.05 1.14 8.15
CA ASP A 221 27.44 2.31 7.36
C ASP A 221 26.26 3.26 7.02
N GLU A 222 25.10 3.12 7.67
CA GLU A 222 23.86 3.79 7.23
C GLU A 222 23.61 5.20 7.79
N GLY A 223 24.54 5.77 8.56
CA GLY A 223 24.35 7.07 9.20
C GLY A 223 23.34 7.02 10.36
N ALA A 224 22.91 8.19 10.86
CA ALA A 224 21.94 8.26 11.95
C ALA A 224 20.54 7.86 11.46
N ASP A 225 19.94 6.84 12.08
CA ASP A 225 18.54 6.50 11.85
C ASP A 225 17.66 7.57 12.50
N LEU A 226 16.98 8.40 11.71
CA LEU A 226 16.11 9.48 12.18
C LEU A 226 14.88 9.63 11.28
N CYS A 227 13.71 9.79 11.90
CA CYS A 227 12.51 10.25 11.18
C CYS A 227 12.69 11.72 10.74
N PRO A 228 11.96 12.19 9.71
CA PRO A 228 12.01 13.60 9.30
C PRO A 228 11.72 14.60 10.43
N TRP A 229 10.81 14.28 11.34
CA TRP A 229 10.48 15.13 12.50
C TRP A 229 11.51 15.03 13.64
N GLU A 230 12.51 14.14 13.57
CA GLU A 230 13.56 14.01 14.59
C GLU A 230 14.85 14.75 14.22
N ARG A 231 15.03 15.12 12.94
CA ARG A 231 16.25 15.78 12.43
C ARG A 231 16.34 17.22 12.91
N ASP A 232 17.48 17.68 13.43
CA ASP A 232 17.60 19.05 13.94
C ASP A 232 17.40 20.12 12.85
N ASP A 233 17.88 19.85 11.63
CA ASP A 233 17.80 20.77 10.50
C ASP A 233 16.93 20.22 9.35
N LEU A 234 16.45 21.13 8.50
CA LEU A 234 15.88 20.75 7.21
C LEU A 234 17.02 20.31 6.28
N PRO A 235 16.77 19.42 5.31
CA PRO A 235 17.84 18.99 4.41
C PRO A 235 18.41 20.16 3.60
N ASP A 236 19.73 20.32 3.62
CA ASP A 236 20.44 21.53 3.16
C ASP A 236 20.22 21.87 1.68
N ASN A 237 20.23 20.86 0.80
CA ASN A 237 20.19 21.09 -0.65
C ASN A 237 19.25 20.13 -1.39
N PRO A 238 18.00 20.56 -1.70
CA PRO A 238 17.06 19.79 -2.51
C PRO A 238 17.57 19.40 -3.91
N LEU A 239 18.57 20.12 -4.45
CA LEU A 239 19.20 19.82 -5.74
C LEU A 239 20.19 18.65 -5.64
N ALA A 240 20.69 18.35 -4.44
CA ALA A 240 21.49 17.16 -4.19
C ALA A 240 20.61 15.89 -4.15
N GLY A 241 21.24 14.72 -4.08
CA GLY A 241 20.53 13.50 -3.71
C GLY A 241 20.16 13.54 -2.23
N PRO A 242 19.06 12.88 -1.82
CA PRO A 242 18.79 12.71 -0.40
C PRO A 242 19.93 11.93 0.25
N GLU A 243 20.17 12.23 1.52
CA GLU A 243 21.08 11.44 2.35
C GLU A 243 20.64 9.97 2.40
N PRO A 244 21.60 9.03 2.55
CA PRO A 244 21.27 7.67 2.91
C PRO A 244 20.37 7.64 4.15
N VAL A 245 19.36 6.78 4.11
CA VAL A 245 18.46 6.56 5.25
C VAL A 245 18.87 5.27 5.93
N SER A 246 18.84 5.27 7.26
CA SER A 246 19.01 4.05 8.07
C SER A 246 17.67 3.49 8.53
N TRP A 247 17.73 2.41 9.31
CA TRP A 247 16.62 1.56 9.68
C TRP A 247 16.29 1.59 11.17
N PRO A 248 14.99 1.55 11.56
CA PRO A 248 13.80 1.58 10.70
C PRO A 248 13.31 2.99 10.34
N CYS A 249 13.64 4.01 11.12
CA CYS A 249 12.97 5.31 11.07
C CYS A 249 13.11 6.00 9.70
N GLY A 250 14.34 6.16 9.22
CA GLY A 250 14.63 6.79 7.94
C GLY A 250 14.08 5.99 6.76
N ALA A 251 14.23 4.67 6.79
CA ALA A 251 13.75 3.77 5.74
C ALA A 251 12.22 3.73 5.66
N LEU A 252 11.51 3.91 6.78
CA LEU A 252 10.05 3.92 6.78
C LEU A 252 9.47 5.28 6.43
N THR A 253 10.10 6.38 6.85
CA THR A 253 9.48 7.72 6.82
C THR A 253 10.25 8.77 6.01
N GLY A 254 11.52 8.53 5.70
CA GLY A 254 12.44 9.49 5.05
C GLY A 254 12.62 9.34 3.55
N ARG A 255 11.75 8.57 2.86
CA ARG A 255 11.90 8.23 1.43
C ARG A 255 11.05 9.07 0.47
N ALA A 256 10.35 10.09 0.98
CA ALA A 256 9.45 10.92 0.20
C ALA A 256 10.17 11.62 -0.97
N ARG A 257 9.49 11.70 -2.12
CA ARG A 257 9.97 12.43 -3.32
C ARG A 257 9.21 13.73 -3.56
N HIS A 258 8.14 13.95 -2.81
CA HIS A 258 7.29 15.12 -2.87
C HIS A 258 7.50 15.96 -1.61
N ALA A 259 7.55 17.27 -1.81
CA ALA A 259 7.50 18.24 -0.72
C ALA A 259 6.11 18.88 -0.74
N VAL A 260 5.54 19.01 0.44
CA VAL A 260 4.21 19.56 0.65
C VAL A 260 4.29 20.67 1.70
N LEU A 261 3.46 21.71 1.53
CA LEU A 261 3.21 22.73 2.55
C LEU A 261 1.72 23.09 2.53
N LEU A 262 1.05 22.91 3.65
CA LEU A 262 -0.36 23.23 3.84
C LEU A 262 -0.51 24.72 4.17
N VAL A 263 -1.56 25.35 3.63
CA VAL A 263 -1.88 26.75 3.89
C VAL A 263 -3.19 26.81 4.67
N PRO A 264 -3.13 26.97 6.00
CA PRO A 264 -4.31 27.09 6.84
C PRO A 264 -4.98 28.47 6.71
N ASP A 265 -6.27 28.51 7.00
CA ASP A 265 -7.06 29.73 7.18
C ASP A 265 -6.56 30.57 8.39
N ALA A 266 -7.17 31.72 8.67
CA ALA A 266 -6.71 32.59 9.75
C ALA A 266 -6.80 31.92 11.15
N ALA A 267 -7.74 30.99 11.34
CA ALA A 267 -7.99 30.32 12.61
C ALA A 267 -7.14 29.05 12.80
N GLY A 268 -6.63 28.43 11.73
CA GLY A 268 -6.02 27.11 11.78
C GLY A 268 -7.04 25.96 11.81
N GLU A 269 -8.30 26.25 11.49
CA GLU A 269 -9.41 25.28 11.56
C GLU A 269 -9.72 24.66 10.19
N ALA A 270 -9.14 25.19 9.12
CA ALA A 270 -9.27 24.62 7.78
C ALA A 270 -8.03 24.91 6.92
N VAL A 271 -7.69 23.99 6.01
CA VAL A 271 -6.66 24.14 5.00
C VAL A 271 -7.30 24.61 3.70
N THR A 272 -7.00 25.85 3.30
CA THR A 272 -7.60 26.50 2.15
C THR A 272 -6.78 26.36 0.87
N ASP A 273 -5.48 26.09 1.00
CA ASP A 273 -4.57 25.93 -0.13
C ASP A 273 -3.40 25.00 0.26
N ALA A 274 -2.61 24.57 -0.72
CA ALA A 274 -1.42 23.75 -0.50
C ALA A 274 -0.38 23.96 -1.62
N TYR A 275 0.88 23.75 -1.28
CA TYR A 275 1.97 23.56 -2.23
C TYR A 275 2.29 22.07 -2.32
N VAL A 276 2.39 21.53 -3.53
CA VAL A 276 2.78 20.15 -3.80
C VAL A 276 3.77 20.15 -4.97
N THR A 277 5.03 19.81 -4.70
CA THR A 277 6.12 19.80 -5.69
C THR A 277 7.17 18.74 -5.35
N TRP A 278 8.31 18.75 -6.04
CA TRP A 278 9.42 17.82 -5.79
C TRP A 278 10.18 18.20 -4.51
N ALA A 279 10.55 17.18 -3.72
CA ALA A 279 11.44 17.32 -2.55
C ALA A 279 12.91 17.20 -2.93
N TRP A 280 13.23 16.28 -3.85
CA TRP A 280 14.59 15.97 -4.26
C TRP A 280 14.71 15.85 -5.77
N ARG A 281 15.77 16.43 -6.35
CA ARG A 281 16.03 16.34 -7.80
C ARG A 281 16.59 14.99 -8.21
N LEU A 282 17.58 14.51 -7.47
CA LEU A 282 18.27 13.27 -7.77
C LEU A 282 17.59 12.09 -7.07
N PRO A 283 17.63 10.89 -7.67
CA PRO A 283 17.21 9.69 -6.97
C PRO A 283 18.10 9.48 -5.75
N GLY A 284 17.51 8.95 -4.68
CA GLY A 284 18.27 8.52 -3.50
C GLY A 284 18.71 7.08 -3.62
N ALA A 285 19.43 6.60 -2.60
CA ALA A 285 19.75 5.20 -2.46
C ALA A 285 18.47 4.34 -2.51
N ALA A 286 18.56 3.19 -3.18
CA ALA A 286 17.47 2.22 -3.17
C ALA A 286 17.38 1.61 -1.77
N ALA A 287 16.24 1.78 -1.12
CA ALA A 287 15.90 1.09 0.12
C ALA A 287 14.76 0.11 -0.16
N ALA A 288 14.93 -1.15 0.25
CA ALA A 288 13.86 -2.13 0.18
C ALA A 288 12.76 -1.75 1.18
N ASP A 289 11.50 -1.93 0.78
CA ASP A 289 10.37 -1.71 1.67
C ASP A 289 9.96 -3.06 2.29
N PRO A 290 9.86 -3.18 3.63
CA PRO A 290 9.61 -4.47 4.28
C PRO A 290 8.17 -4.94 4.15
N TYR A 291 7.26 -4.09 3.67
CA TYR A 291 5.83 -4.40 3.58
C TYR A 291 5.37 -4.72 2.15
N VAL A 292 6.27 -4.77 1.16
CA VAL A 292 5.90 -5.03 -0.23
C VAL A 292 6.42 -6.38 -0.71
N VAL A 293 5.61 -7.08 -1.50
CA VAL A 293 6.09 -8.23 -2.27
C VAL A 293 6.98 -7.72 -3.40
N ARG A 294 8.14 -8.37 -3.63
CA ARG A 294 8.99 -8.10 -4.78
C ARG A 294 9.08 -9.33 -5.67
N ARG A 295 9.11 -9.14 -6.98
CA ARG A 295 9.29 -10.23 -7.97
C ARG A 295 10.51 -9.95 -8.81
N GLN A 296 11.19 -11.01 -9.21
CA GLN A 296 12.31 -10.94 -10.14
C GLN A 296 11.78 -11.03 -11.58
N ASN A 297 12.20 -10.11 -12.45
CA ASN A 297 11.94 -10.20 -13.89
C ASN A 297 12.88 -11.22 -14.56
N LYS A 298 12.73 -11.42 -15.86
CA LYS A 298 13.53 -12.39 -16.63
C LYS A 298 15.01 -11.98 -16.72
N GLU A 299 15.29 -10.69 -16.64
CA GLU A 299 16.62 -10.10 -16.66
C GLU A 299 17.31 -10.12 -15.28
N GLY A 300 16.65 -10.64 -14.24
CA GLY A 300 17.19 -10.72 -12.88
C GLY A 300 16.96 -9.46 -12.02
N GLY A 301 16.33 -8.41 -12.54
CA GLY A 301 15.97 -7.22 -11.79
C GLY A 301 14.75 -7.43 -10.89
N TRP A 302 14.78 -6.85 -9.69
CA TRP A 302 13.67 -6.90 -8.73
C TRP A 302 12.75 -5.69 -8.89
N TYR A 303 11.44 -5.93 -8.88
CA TYR A 303 10.43 -4.87 -8.87
C TYR A 303 9.36 -5.17 -7.83
N GLN A 304 8.72 -4.13 -7.32
CA GLN A 304 7.62 -4.24 -6.36
C GLN A 304 6.35 -4.73 -7.07
N LEU A 305 5.58 -5.60 -6.43
CA LEU A 305 4.31 -6.07 -6.96
C LEU A 305 3.35 -4.88 -7.15
N PRO A 306 2.91 -4.59 -8.39
CA PRO A 306 2.00 -3.48 -8.63
C PRO A 306 0.62 -3.78 -8.04
N ALA A 307 -0.05 -2.74 -7.56
CA ALA A 307 -1.46 -2.82 -7.23
C ALA A 307 -2.30 -2.92 -8.50
N ASP A 308 -3.23 -3.86 -8.49
CA ASP A 308 -4.18 -4.10 -9.56
C ASP A 308 -5.57 -4.17 -8.92
N GLY A 309 -6.39 -3.15 -9.15
CA GLY A 309 -7.72 -3.12 -8.53
C GLY A 309 -8.73 -4.09 -9.15
N SER A 310 -8.33 -4.88 -10.17
CA SER A 310 -9.09 -6.02 -10.67
C SER A 310 -8.70 -7.36 -10.02
N ARG A 311 -7.71 -7.34 -9.11
CA ARG A 311 -7.11 -8.52 -8.51
C ARG A 311 -7.47 -8.63 -7.02
N ALA A 312 -8.11 -9.74 -6.64
CA ALA A 312 -8.46 -10.03 -5.26
C ALA A 312 -7.25 -10.49 -4.43
N LEU A 313 -7.22 -10.12 -3.14
CA LEU A 313 -6.09 -10.35 -2.21
C LEU A 313 -5.71 -11.83 -2.05
N TRP A 314 -6.67 -12.76 -2.09
CA TRP A 314 -6.39 -14.19 -1.92
C TRP A 314 -5.41 -14.73 -2.96
N ARG A 315 -5.33 -14.08 -4.14
CA ARG A 315 -4.42 -14.45 -5.22
C ARG A 315 -2.95 -14.14 -4.92
N ASP A 316 -2.68 -13.36 -3.88
CA ASP A 316 -1.33 -12.99 -3.43
C ASP A 316 -0.93 -13.67 -2.11
N VAL A 317 -1.82 -14.48 -1.50
CA VAL A 317 -1.58 -15.13 -0.21
C VAL A 317 -0.38 -16.09 -0.27
N ASP A 318 -0.18 -16.81 -1.37
CA ASP A 318 0.99 -17.69 -1.55
C ASP A 318 2.32 -16.93 -1.43
N ALA A 319 2.38 -15.72 -1.98
CA ALA A 319 3.53 -14.84 -1.86
C ALA A 319 3.76 -14.35 -0.43
N LEU A 320 2.70 -14.18 0.36
CA LEU A 320 2.80 -13.82 1.79
C LEU A 320 3.29 -15.00 2.63
N LEU A 321 2.78 -16.20 2.37
CA LEU A 321 3.12 -17.42 3.11
C LEU A 321 4.55 -17.91 2.86
N GLY A 322 5.22 -17.46 1.78
CA GLY A 322 6.52 -17.99 1.36
C GLY A 322 6.39 -19.30 0.60
N GLY A 323 5.28 -19.48 -0.12
CA GLY A 323 5.05 -20.64 -0.97
C GLY A 323 6.03 -20.72 -2.14
N THR A 324 6.35 -21.93 -2.57
CA THR A 324 7.23 -22.15 -3.73
C THR A 324 6.58 -21.69 -5.04
N SER A 325 7.23 -20.78 -5.76
CA SER A 325 6.76 -20.21 -7.04
C SER A 325 7.81 -20.35 -8.14
N GLU A 326 7.36 -20.44 -9.40
CA GLU A 326 8.25 -20.52 -10.57
C GLU A 326 9.00 -19.20 -10.80
N VAL A 327 8.34 -18.08 -10.50
CA VAL A 327 8.94 -16.76 -10.50
C VAL A 327 9.50 -16.49 -9.11
N LYS A 328 10.80 -16.19 -9.04
CA LYS A 328 11.44 -15.80 -7.77
C LYS A 328 10.70 -14.60 -7.17
N THR A 329 10.06 -14.88 -6.05
CA THR A 329 9.25 -13.93 -5.29
C THR A 329 9.88 -13.73 -3.92
N HIS A 330 10.08 -12.48 -3.56
CA HIS A 330 10.48 -12.08 -2.22
C HIS A 330 9.22 -11.67 -1.48
N ARG A 331 8.86 -12.42 -0.44
CA ARG A 331 7.77 -12.05 0.47
C ARG A 331 8.11 -10.73 1.19
N PRO A 332 7.13 -9.99 1.74
CA PRO A 332 7.43 -8.85 2.59
C PRO A 332 8.30 -9.30 3.78
N ASP A 333 9.38 -8.57 4.08
CA ASP A 333 10.32 -8.91 5.15
C ASP A 333 9.62 -9.02 6.50
N ILE A 334 8.58 -8.20 6.71
CA ILE A 334 7.77 -8.21 7.94
C ILE A 334 7.08 -9.56 8.20
N MET A 335 6.79 -10.35 7.17
CA MET A 335 6.15 -11.67 7.34
C MET A 335 7.09 -12.65 8.02
N THR A 336 8.41 -12.49 7.84
CA THR A 336 9.40 -13.29 8.57
C THR A 336 9.35 -12.97 10.07
N ALA A 337 9.30 -11.69 10.44
CA ALA A 337 9.22 -11.27 11.83
C ALA A 337 7.91 -11.75 12.49
N ALA A 338 6.79 -11.72 11.75
CA ALA A 338 5.51 -12.22 12.25
C ALA A 338 5.51 -13.76 12.48
N ALA A 339 6.30 -14.52 11.72
CA ALA A 339 6.38 -15.98 11.86
C ALA A 339 6.99 -16.39 13.21
N ASP A 340 8.03 -15.66 13.66
CA ASP A 340 8.77 -15.95 14.89
C ASP A 340 7.88 -15.83 16.14
N LEU A 341 6.85 -14.99 16.09
CA LEU A 341 5.95 -14.72 17.22
C LEU A 341 4.83 -15.74 17.41
N GLY A 342 4.68 -16.71 16.51
CA GLY A 342 3.63 -17.73 16.63
C GLY A 342 2.20 -17.20 16.56
N LEU A 343 1.99 -16.00 15.99
CA LEU A 343 0.68 -15.35 15.92
C LEU A 343 -0.23 -16.03 14.89
N ASP A 344 -1.47 -16.32 15.28
CA ASP A 344 -2.53 -16.75 14.37
C ASP A 344 -3.37 -15.55 13.91
N GLY A 345 -2.67 -14.53 13.42
CA GLY A 345 -3.23 -13.24 13.03
C GLY A 345 -3.56 -13.11 11.54
N ARG A 346 -4.05 -11.92 11.19
CA ARG A 346 -4.46 -11.54 9.82
C ARG A 346 -3.42 -10.64 9.18
N VAL A 347 -3.53 -10.43 7.87
CA VAL A 347 -2.75 -9.44 7.13
C VAL A 347 -3.70 -8.45 6.47
N ARG A 348 -3.45 -7.16 6.66
CA ARG A 348 -4.09 -6.10 5.90
C ARG A 348 -3.28 -5.73 4.69
N ALA A 349 -3.97 -5.61 3.56
CA ALA A 349 -3.42 -5.02 2.35
C ALA A 349 -3.99 -3.63 2.11
N TYR A 350 -3.13 -2.70 1.73
CA TYR A 350 -3.50 -1.41 1.13
C TYR A 350 -2.92 -1.36 -0.27
N GLY A 351 -3.79 -1.18 -1.26
CA GLY A 351 -3.41 -1.07 -2.67
C GLY A 351 -3.87 0.27 -3.25
N PHE A 352 -3.03 0.85 -4.09
CA PHE A 352 -3.43 1.97 -4.93
C PHE A 352 -3.01 1.69 -6.38
N ASP A 353 -3.98 1.30 -7.21
CA ASP A 353 -3.79 1.04 -8.63
C ASP A 353 -3.54 2.38 -9.35
N GLN A 354 -2.28 2.58 -9.72
CA GLN A 354 -1.79 3.75 -10.42
C GLN A 354 -0.91 3.27 -11.57
N ASP A 355 -0.79 4.08 -12.63
CA ASP A 355 0.30 3.88 -13.58
C ASP A 355 1.65 4.36 -12.99
N GLY A 356 2.75 4.09 -13.70
CA GLY A 356 4.07 4.59 -13.27
C GLY A 356 4.25 6.12 -13.37
N GLN A 357 3.24 6.86 -13.85
CA GLN A 357 3.34 8.28 -14.16
C GLN A 357 2.38 9.13 -13.32
N ALA A 358 1.22 9.49 -13.86
CA ALA A 358 0.30 10.45 -13.26
C ALA A 358 -1.18 10.03 -13.32
N LYS A 359 -1.47 8.81 -13.80
CA LYS A 359 -2.84 8.29 -13.83
C LYS A 359 -3.09 7.42 -12.61
N ASP A 360 -4.11 7.79 -11.87
CA ASP A 360 -4.62 7.03 -10.74
C ASP A 360 -5.94 6.37 -11.16
N ARG A 361 -6.13 5.10 -10.83
CA ARG A 361 -7.34 4.34 -11.20
C ARG A 361 -8.28 4.17 -10.02
N GLN A 362 -7.80 3.53 -8.95
CA GLN A 362 -8.58 3.26 -7.73
C GLN A 362 -7.66 2.79 -6.60
N TRP A 363 -8.03 3.07 -5.36
CA TRP A 363 -7.44 2.41 -4.19
C TRP A 363 -8.41 1.40 -3.59
N PHE A 364 -7.87 0.49 -2.81
CA PHE A 364 -8.63 -0.54 -2.12
C PHE A 364 -7.91 -1.00 -0.86
N THR A 365 -8.68 -1.58 0.05
CA THR A 365 -8.15 -2.31 1.20
C THR A 365 -8.76 -3.70 1.24
N ALA A 366 -8.01 -4.65 1.75
CA ALA A 366 -8.48 -6.01 1.97
C ALA A 366 -7.79 -6.59 3.21
N VAL A 367 -8.45 -7.55 3.87
CA VAL A 367 -7.91 -8.24 5.03
C VAL A 367 -8.02 -9.74 4.77
N THR A 368 -6.94 -10.47 5.01
CA THR A 368 -6.95 -11.92 4.87
C THR A 368 -7.75 -12.56 6.01
N PRO A 369 -8.21 -13.82 5.85
CA PRO A 369 -8.43 -14.70 6.99
C PRO A 369 -7.16 -14.79 7.88
N PRO A 370 -7.25 -15.38 9.07
CA PRO A 370 -6.07 -15.63 9.90
C PRO A 370 -5.09 -16.57 9.18
N ILE A 371 -4.05 -16.01 8.56
CA ILE A 371 -3.08 -16.76 7.73
C ILE A 371 -1.68 -16.77 8.33
N LEU A 372 -1.39 -15.98 9.36
CA LEU A 372 -0.04 -15.92 9.95
C LEU A 372 0.36 -17.27 10.59
N GLY A 373 -0.64 -18.07 10.99
CA GLY A 373 -0.48 -19.49 11.38
C GLY A 373 0.12 -20.39 10.29
N TRP A 374 -0.06 -20.02 9.03
CA TRP A 374 0.33 -20.82 7.87
C TRP A 374 1.60 -20.34 7.19
N LEU A 375 2.35 -19.42 7.82
CA LEU A 375 3.66 -19.01 7.32
C LEU A 375 4.57 -20.23 7.21
N ARG A 376 5.39 -20.29 6.15
CA ARG A 376 6.22 -21.46 5.81
C ARG A 376 7.05 -21.98 6.98
N GLU A 377 7.56 -21.11 7.83
CA GLU A 377 8.36 -21.44 9.01
C GLU A 377 7.59 -22.30 10.02
N ARG A 378 6.26 -22.14 10.08
CA ARG A 378 5.36 -22.83 11.00
C ARG A 378 4.63 -24.00 10.35
N ASP A 379 4.11 -23.79 9.14
CA ASP A 379 3.35 -24.79 8.39
C ASP A 379 3.75 -24.81 6.90
N PRO A 380 4.87 -25.48 6.56
CA PRO A 380 5.33 -25.56 5.18
C PRO A 380 4.37 -26.34 4.28
N ALA A 381 3.59 -27.27 4.83
CA ALA A 381 2.64 -28.08 4.06
C ALA A 381 1.48 -27.21 3.55
N THR A 382 0.88 -26.39 4.41
CA THR A 382 -0.17 -25.44 4.00
C THR A 382 0.39 -24.34 3.10
N ALA A 383 1.58 -23.80 3.38
CA ALA A 383 2.21 -22.79 2.53
C ALA A 383 2.44 -23.28 1.09
N ASP A 384 3.00 -24.49 0.92
CA ASP A 384 3.22 -25.08 -0.40
C ASP A 384 1.91 -25.56 -1.06
N GLY A 385 0.95 -26.04 -0.27
CA GLY A 385 -0.39 -26.39 -0.74
C GLY A 385 -1.16 -25.19 -1.32
N VAL A 386 -1.14 -24.07 -0.60
CA VAL A 386 -1.70 -22.78 -1.06
C VAL A 386 -1.02 -22.34 -2.36
N ALA A 387 0.30 -22.46 -2.48
CA ALA A 387 1.01 -22.12 -3.72
C ALA A 387 0.60 -23.01 -4.92
N VAL A 388 0.36 -24.30 -4.70
CA VAL A 388 -0.18 -25.20 -5.74
C VAL A 388 -1.58 -24.76 -6.16
N LEU A 389 -2.45 -24.44 -5.19
CA LEU A 389 -3.83 -24.05 -5.44
C LEU A 389 -3.93 -22.70 -6.17
N THR A 390 -3.15 -21.69 -5.75
CA THR A 390 -3.05 -20.39 -6.42
C THR A 390 -2.56 -20.56 -7.86
N ARG A 391 -1.52 -21.37 -8.09
CA ARG A 391 -1.02 -21.65 -9.46
C ARG A 391 -2.09 -22.31 -10.33
N ALA A 392 -2.86 -23.25 -9.79
CA ALA A 392 -3.96 -23.88 -10.53
C ALA A 392 -5.03 -22.84 -10.93
N ALA A 393 -5.43 -21.99 -9.98
CA ALA A 393 -6.41 -20.93 -10.22
C ALA A 393 -5.94 -19.91 -11.26
N GLU A 394 -4.69 -19.43 -11.16
CA GLU A 394 -4.06 -18.51 -12.12
C GLU A 394 -3.90 -19.12 -13.51
N SER A 395 -3.52 -20.40 -13.59
CA SER A 395 -3.41 -21.11 -14.86
C SER A 395 -4.76 -21.18 -15.58
N ILE A 396 -5.82 -21.58 -14.88
CA ILE A 396 -7.17 -21.67 -15.46
C ILE A 396 -7.72 -20.28 -15.81
N GLY A 397 -7.64 -19.30 -14.90
CA GLY A 397 -8.14 -17.95 -15.15
C GLY A 397 -7.50 -17.28 -16.38
N ARG A 398 -6.18 -17.42 -16.55
CA ARG A 398 -5.49 -16.95 -17.78
C ARG A 398 -6.00 -17.65 -19.03
N ARG A 399 -6.23 -18.97 -18.97
CA ARG A 399 -6.73 -19.75 -20.11
C ARG A 399 -8.16 -19.39 -20.48
N VAL A 400 -9.04 -19.10 -19.52
CA VAL A 400 -10.40 -18.56 -19.75
C VAL A 400 -10.31 -17.28 -20.56
N GLY A 401 -9.49 -16.32 -20.12
CA GLY A 401 -9.27 -15.06 -20.83
C GLY A 401 -8.77 -15.23 -22.27
N VAL A 402 -7.75 -16.07 -22.45
CA VAL A 402 -7.20 -16.37 -23.79
C VAL A 402 -8.26 -17.02 -24.69
N ALA A 403 -8.98 -18.01 -24.18
CA ALA A 403 -10.01 -18.73 -24.93
C ALA A 403 -11.13 -17.79 -25.37
N LEU A 404 -11.62 -16.91 -24.49
CA LEU A 404 -12.68 -15.95 -24.80
C LEU A 404 -12.25 -14.85 -25.77
N ARG A 405 -11.01 -14.33 -25.65
CA ARG A 405 -10.45 -13.39 -26.64
C ARG A 405 -10.35 -14.03 -28.02
N GLN A 406 -9.89 -15.28 -28.10
CA GLN A 406 -9.78 -15.99 -29.37
C GLN A 406 -11.16 -16.27 -29.98
N ALA A 407 -12.11 -16.78 -29.19
CA ALA A 407 -13.47 -17.05 -29.66
C ALA A 407 -14.16 -15.78 -30.17
N TRP A 408 -14.01 -14.65 -29.47
CA TRP A 408 -14.56 -13.39 -29.93
C TRP A 408 -14.00 -12.93 -31.28
N ARG A 409 -12.68 -13.05 -31.51
CA ARG A 409 -12.06 -12.69 -32.79
C ARG A 409 -12.64 -13.50 -33.95
N GLU A 410 -12.93 -14.79 -33.72
CA GLU A 410 -13.59 -15.66 -34.70
C GLU A 410 -15.03 -15.23 -35.00
N VAL A 411 -15.78 -14.75 -34.01
CA VAL A 411 -17.16 -14.23 -34.18
C VAL A 411 -17.18 -12.86 -34.85
N ALA A 412 -16.36 -11.92 -34.39
CA ALA A 412 -16.39 -10.54 -34.87
C ALA A 412 -15.70 -10.35 -36.22
N ASN A 413 -14.85 -11.29 -36.67
CA ASN A 413 -13.96 -11.12 -37.83
C ASN A 413 -13.07 -9.86 -37.74
N VAL A 414 -12.74 -9.42 -36.51
CA VAL A 414 -11.87 -8.25 -36.26
C VAL A 414 -10.63 -8.74 -35.51
N LYS A 415 -9.44 -8.39 -36.01
CA LYS A 415 -8.16 -8.78 -35.39
C LYS A 415 -7.84 -7.97 -34.11
N ASP A 416 -8.25 -6.70 -34.08
CA ASP A 416 -7.73 -5.72 -33.12
C ASP A 416 -8.74 -5.22 -32.06
N ARG A 417 -9.95 -5.78 -32.00
CA ARG A 417 -10.92 -5.42 -30.95
C ARG A 417 -10.88 -6.45 -29.82
N GLU A 418 -10.56 -5.99 -28.62
CA GLU A 418 -10.86 -6.75 -27.40
C GLU A 418 -12.38 -6.84 -27.27
N GLY A 419 -12.90 -8.06 -27.38
CA GLY A 419 -14.32 -8.33 -27.21
C GLY A 419 -14.77 -8.25 -25.77
N PRO A 420 -16.09 -8.09 -25.53
CA PRO A 420 -16.64 -8.03 -24.18
C PRO A 420 -16.49 -9.35 -23.42
N TRP A 421 -16.48 -10.48 -24.14
CA TRP A 421 -16.52 -11.83 -23.56
C TRP A 421 -15.41 -12.09 -22.55
N ALA A 422 -14.17 -11.70 -22.84
CA ALA A 422 -13.06 -11.98 -21.94
C ALA A 422 -13.21 -11.26 -20.59
N ARG A 423 -13.59 -9.98 -20.61
CA ARG A 423 -13.82 -9.21 -19.39
C ARG A 423 -14.97 -9.80 -18.56
N VAL A 424 -16.07 -10.18 -19.22
CA VAL A 424 -17.25 -10.77 -18.55
C VAL A 424 -16.90 -12.14 -17.94
N GLY A 425 -16.26 -13.01 -18.70
CA GLY A 425 -15.89 -14.35 -18.23
C GLY A 425 -14.81 -14.32 -17.15
N GLU A 426 -13.77 -13.48 -17.29
CA GLU A 426 -12.74 -13.32 -16.25
C GLU A 426 -13.35 -12.79 -14.94
N ALA A 427 -14.27 -11.81 -15.01
CA ALA A 427 -14.96 -11.31 -13.82
C ALA A 427 -15.83 -12.39 -13.16
N TYR A 428 -16.58 -13.17 -13.95
CA TYR A 428 -17.39 -14.29 -13.45
C TYR A 428 -16.52 -15.34 -12.75
N TYR A 429 -15.40 -15.73 -13.39
CA TYR A 429 -14.46 -16.71 -12.88
C TYR A 429 -13.83 -16.25 -11.57
N TRP A 430 -13.21 -15.06 -11.54
CA TRP A 430 -12.44 -14.62 -10.38
C TRP A 430 -13.30 -14.39 -9.13
N THR A 431 -14.52 -13.87 -9.32
CA THR A 431 -15.47 -13.65 -8.22
C THR A 431 -15.86 -14.97 -7.53
N ARG A 432 -15.98 -16.07 -8.29
CA ARG A 432 -16.37 -17.39 -7.75
C ARG A 432 -15.19 -18.25 -7.32
N ALA A 433 -14.02 -18.03 -7.94
CA ALA A 433 -12.82 -18.79 -7.64
C ALA A 433 -12.34 -18.58 -6.20
N GLU A 434 -12.63 -17.43 -5.60
CA GLU A 434 -12.29 -17.14 -4.20
C GLU A 434 -12.94 -18.13 -3.22
N ALA A 435 -14.25 -18.38 -3.35
CA ALA A 435 -14.95 -19.31 -2.47
C ALA A 435 -14.43 -20.74 -2.64
N VAL A 436 -14.11 -21.14 -3.88
CA VAL A 436 -13.49 -22.43 -4.19
C VAL A 436 -12.11 -22.51 -3.54
N PHE A 437 -11.30 -21.46 -3.66
CA PHE A 437 -9.97 -21.40 -3.08
C PHE A 437 -10.00 -21.58 -1.57
N TRP A 438 -10.76 -20.75 -0.84
CA TRP A 438 -10.80 -20.81 0.62
C TRP A 438 -11.38 -22.11 1.16
N LYS A 439 -12.37 -22.69 0.48
CA LYS A 439 -12.89 -24.01 0.84
C LYS A 439 -11.79 -25.07 0.81
N HIS A 440 -11.03 -25.17 -0.28
CA HIS A 440 -9.98 -26.19 -0.39
C HIS A 440 -8.80 -25.92 0.56
N VAL A 441 -8.51 -24.65 0.88
CA VAL A 441 -7.50 -24.31 1.91
C VAL A 441 -7.95 -24.80 3.28
N GLN A 442 -9.21 -24.57 3.66
CA GLN A 442 -9.77 -25.02 4.94
C GLN A 442 -9.86 -26.54 5.05
N ASP A 443 -10.21 -27.21 3.95
CA ASP A 443 -10.34 -28.67 3.90
C ASP A 443 -8.97 -29.39 3.75
N GLY A 444 -7.88 -28.65 3.49
CA GLY A 444 -6.55 -29.22 3.21
C GLY A 444 -6.44 -29.93 1.84
N GLU A 445 -7.39 -29.69 0.94
CA GLU A 445 -7.58 -30.39 -0.34
C GLU A 445 -6.85 -29.69 -1.51
N PHE A 446 -5.55 -29.44 -1.38
CA PHE A 446 -4.81 -28.57 -2.32
C PHE A 446 -4.71 -29.12 -3.76
N THR A 447 -4.73 -30.43 -3.95
CA THR A 447 -4.60 -31.08 -5.28
C THR A 447 -5.94 -31.23 -6.01
N GLU A 448 -7.05 -31.12 -5.29
CA GLU A 448 -8.42 -31.29 -5.79
C GLU A 448 -8.93 -30.03 -6.51
N GLY A 449 -8.45 -28.85 -6.08
CA GLY A 449 -8.94 -27.55 -6.54
C GLY A 449 -8.76 -27.30 -8.04
N GLY A 450 -7.77 -27.91 -8.69
CA GLY A 450 -7.57 -27.77 -10.14
C GLY A 450 -8.79 -28.20 -10.97
N ARG A 451 -9.48 -29.27 -10.57
CA ARG A 451 -10.72 -29.71 -11.24
C ARG A 451 -11.86 -28.74 -10.99
N ALA A 452 -11.97 -28.21 -9.77
CA ALA A 452 -13.00 -27.24 -9.42
C ALA A 452 -12.83 -25.93 -10.21
N PHE A 453 -11.60 -25.41 -10.33
CA PHE A 453 -11.32 -24.24 -11.15
C PHE A 453 -11.60 -24.49 -12.63
N ALA A 454 -11.22 -25.65 -13.17
CA ALA A 454 -11.51 -25.98 -14.57
C ALA A 454 -13.02 -26.00 -14.87
N ARG A 455 -13.84 -26.57 -13.99
CA ARG A 455 -15.31 -26.53 -14.10
C ARG A 455 -15.81 -25.07 -14.10
N LEU A 456 -15.35 -24.28 -13.14
CA LEU A 456 -15.72 -22.87 -13.06
C LEU A 456 -15.28 -22.08 -14.31
N GLY A 457 -14.14 -22.41 -14.91
CA GLY A 457 -13.69 -21.80 -16.16
C GLY A 457 -14.59 -22.12 -17.35
N HIS A 458 -15.19 -23.32 -17.41
CA HIS A 458 -16.21 -23.64 -18.41
C HIS A 458 -17.50 -22.86 -18.17
N GLU A 459 -17.98 -22.79 -16.92
CA GLU A 459 -19.14 -21.96 -16.57
C GLU A 459 -18.93 -20.48 -16.93
N ALA A 460 -17.72 -19.97 -16.74
CA ALA A 460 -17.36 -18.61 -17.12
C ALA A 460 -17.42 -18.37 -18.63
N ILE A 461 -17.09 -19.38 -19.45
CA ILE A 461 -17.20 -19.31 -20.90
C ILE A 461 -18.66 -19.26 -21.31
N ASP A 462 -19.49 -20.15 -20.77
CA ASP A 462 -20.93 -20.18 -21.03
C ASP A 462 -21.58 -18.86 -20.64
N HIS A 463 -21.28 -18.35 -19.43
CA HIS A 463 -21.82 -17.08 -18.94
C HIS A 463 -21.44 -15.88 -19.83
N ALA A 464 -20.20 -15.83 -20.33
CA ALA A 464 -19.74 -14.74 -21.18
C ALA A 464 -20.44 -14.70 -22.55
N ALA A 465 -20.94 -15.85 -23.02
CA ALA A 465 -21.57 -16.00 -24.33
C ALA A 465 -23.10 -16.14 -24.28
N ASP A 466 -23.70 -16.11 -23.08
CA ASP A 466 -25.11 -16.43 -22.82
C ASP A 466 -26.10 -15.55 -23.62
N SER A 467 -25.79 -14.26 -23.81
CA SER A 467 -26.63 -13.33 -24.58
C SER A 467 -26.63 -13.58 -26.09
N ASP A 468 -25.63 -14.32 -26.60
CA ASP A 468 -25.33 -14.33 -28.03
C ASP A 468 -25.38 -15.74 -28.67
N ALA A 469 -25.83 -16.77 -27.95
CA ALA A 469 -25.81 -18.17 -28.39
C ALA A 469 -26.86 -18.56 -29.46
N SER A 470 -27.34 -17.62 -30.28
CA SER A 470 -28.43 -17.84 -31.25
C SER A 470 -27.99 -18.22 -32.66
N SER A 471 -26.70 -18.08 -33.00
CA SER A 471 -26.15 -18.34 -34.34
C SER A 471 -25.16 -19.51 -34.37
N PRO A 472 -25.16 -20.38 -35.40
CA PRO A 472 -24.21 -21.50 -35.53
C PRO A 472 -22.74 -21.08 -35.47
N ARG A 473 -22.42 -19.88 -35.96
CA ARG A 473 -21.07 -19.31 -35.88
C ARG A 473 -20.64 -19.08 -34.44
N MET A 474 -21.58 -18.62 -33.61
CA MET A 474 -21.33 -18.29 -32.21
C MET A 474 -21.23 -19.54 -31.36
N VAL A 475 -22.13 -20.50 -31.58
CA VAL A 475 -22.03 -21.84 -30.98
C VAL A 475 -20.68 -22.48 -31.28
N ARG A 476 -20.19 -22.40 -32.52
CA ARG A 476 -18.86 -22.93 -32.89
C ARG A 476 -17.74 -22.23 -32.13
N ALA A 477 -17.77 -20.91 -31.99
CA ALA A 477 -16.75 -20.15 -31.29
C ALA A 477 -16.73 -20.48 -29.78
N VAL A 478 -17.90 -20.62 -29.15
CA VAL A 478 -18.01 -21.08 -27.76
C VAL A 478 -17.40 -22.47 -27.61
N GLN A 479 -17.77 -23.43 -28.46
CA GLN A 479 -17.17 -24.78 -28.43
C GLN A 479 -15.65 -24.78 -28.64
N THR A 480 -15.13 -23.88 -29.48
CA THR A 480 -13.68 -23.66 -29.61
C THR A 480 -13.08 -23.18 -28.28
N ALA A 481 -13.72 -22.24 -27.58
CA ALA A 481 -13.26 -21.76 -26.27
C ALA A 481 -13.20 -22.89 -25.23
N HIS A 482 -14.25 -23.72 -25.12
CA HIS A 482 -14.22 -24.89 -24.23
C HIS A 482 -13.07 -25.84 -24.59
N ARG A 483 -12.86 -26.13 -25.87
CA ARG A 483 -11.75 -26.98 -26.31
C ARG A 483 -10.38 -26.41 -25.94
N LEU A 484 -10.19 -25.09 -26.10
CA LEU A 484 -8.95 -24.42 -25.71
C LEU A 484 -8.71 -24.50 -24.19
N LEU A 485 -9.77 -24.41 -23.38
CA LEU A 485 -9.69 -24.58 -21.93
C LEU A 485 -9.44 -26.02 -21.50
N SER A 486 -9.85 -27.03 -22.27
CA SER A 486 -9.57 -28.44 -21.96
C SER A 486 -8.21 -28.91 -22.50
N THR A 487 -7.67 -28.26 -23.52
CA THR A 487 -6.40 -28.67 -24.15
C THR A 487 -5.21 -28.18 -23.30
N PRO A 488 -4.32 -29.08 -22.83
CA PRO A 488 -3.10 -28.68 -22.15
C PRO A 488 -2.30 -27.72 -23.03
N SER A 489 -1.80 -26.61 -22.47
CA SER A 489 -0.92 -25.71 -23.21
C SER A 489 0.24 -26.50 -23.80
N LYS A 490 0.42 -26.48 -25.13
CA LYS A 490 1.54 -27.13 -25.83
C LYS A 490 2.90 -26.47 -25.56
N LYS A 491 3.01 -25.51 -24.64
CA LYS A 491 4.27 -24.85 -24.28
C LYS A 491 4.53 -24.94 -22.77
N GLY A 492 5.38 -25.88 -22.40
CA GLY A 492 6.43 -25.59 -21.44
C GLY A 492 7.54 -24.84 -22.17
N SER A 493 7.45 -23.51 -22.22
CA SER A 493 8.57 -22.58 -22.48
C SER A 493 8.03 -21.14 -22.53
N ALA A 494 8.47 -20.34 -21.56
CA ALA A 494 8.42 -18.88 -21.51
C ALA A 494 7.03 -18.20 -21.53
N ALA A 495 6.55 -17.83 -20.33
CA ALA A 495 5.79 -16.60 -20.09
C ALA A 495 6.23 -16.01 -18.76
#